data_AF-A0A9E5BQ52-F1
#
_entry.id   AF-A0A9E5BQ52-F1
#
_cell.length_a   1.000
_cell.length_b   1.000
_cell.length_c   1.000
_cell.angle_alpha   90.00
_cell.angle_beta   90.00
_cell.angle_gamma   90.00
#
_symmetry.space_group_name_H-M   'P 1'
#
loop_
_entity.id
_entity.type
_entity.pdbx_description
1 polymer ?
#
loop_
_entity_poly.entity_id
_entity_poly.type
_entity_poly.pdbx_seq_one_letter_code
_entity_poly.pdbx_strand_id
1 'polypeptide(L)'
;GGISPNQQIKLGPNYQVPFAKAIKAATGMPTMTVGLITDPKQAEAILENQEADLIALARAFLYKPRWAWEAAAALGGQVSASPQYWRCLPREAQSVFVEAKMGQR
;
A
#
# COMPACT_ATOMS: atom_id res chain seq x y z
N GLY A 1 5.09 20.03 -3.46
CA GLY A 1 4.06 20.87 -4.07
C GLY A 1 2.80 20.77 -3.23
N GLY A 2 2.30 21.89 -2.71
CA GLY A 2 1.13 21.91 -1.80
C GLY A 2 1.21 22.98 -0.71
N ILE A 3 2.41 23.52 -0.45
CA ILE A 3 2.64 24.61 0.52
C ILE A 3 2.49 26.02 -0.09
N SER A 4 2.30 26.10 -1.42
CA SER A 4 2.09 27.38 -2.09
C SER A 4 0.59 27.69 -2.15
N PRO A 5 0.16 28.89 -1.74
CA PRO A 5 -1.24 29.30 -1.83
C PRO A 5 -1.75 29.41 -3.28
N ASN A 6 -0.83 29.52 -4.25
CA ASN A 6 -1.17 29.61 -5.67
C ASN A 6 -1.35 28.23 -6.32
N GLN A 7 -1.11 27.14 -5.60
CA GLN A 7 -1.12 25.81 -6.19
C GLN A 7 -2.55 25.32 -6.44
N GLN A 8 -2.85 25.01 -7.70
CA GLN A 8 -4.13 24.43 -8.10
C GLN A 8 -4.00 22.91 -8.27
N ILE A 9 -4.20 22.17 -7.18
CA ILE A 9 -4.14 20.70 -7.22
C ILE A 9 -5.52 20.14 -7.51
N LYS A 10 -5.69 19.46 -8.65
CA LYS A 10 -6.86 18.63 -8.91
C LYS A 10 -6.72 17.35 -8.08
N LEU A 11 -7.36 17.32 -6.92
CA LEU A 11 -7.33 16.18 -6.03
C LEU A 11 -8.25 15.08 -6.53
N GLY A 12 -7.77 13.85 -6.42
CA GLY A 12 -8.51 12.62 -6.70
C GLY A 12 -7.62 11.42 -6.40
N PRO A 13 -8.17 10.21 -6.37
CA PRO A 13 -7.36 9.00 -6.33
C PRO A 13 -6.26 9.04 -7.40
N ASN A 14 -5.06 8.59 -7.06
CA ASN A 14 -3.91 8.48 -7.99
C ASN A 14 -3.39 9.80 -8.57
N TYR A 15 -3.77 10.97 -8.07
CA TYR A 15 -3.44 12.25 -8.71
C TYR A 15 -1.94 12.53 -8.90
N GLN A 16 -1.05 11.84 -8.19
CA GLN A 16 0.41 11.96 -8.35
C GLN A 16 1.04 10.80 -9.14
N VAL A 17 0.30 9.71 -9.40
CA VAL A 17 0.78 8.53 -10.13
C VAL A 17 1.26 8.87 -11.55
N PRO A 18 0.60 9.74 -12.33
CA PRO A 18 1.12 10.13 -13.65
C PRO A 18 2.52 10.74 -13.62
N PHE A 19 2.87 11.46 -12.55
CA PHE A 19 4.21 12.04 -12.40
C PHE A 19 5.25 10.96 -12.09
N ALA A 20 4.93 10.02 -11.19
CA ALA A 20 5.80 8.88 -10.90
C ALA A 20 6.07 8.06 -12.17
N LYS A 21 5.02 7.76 -12.94
CA LYS A 21 5.11 7.05 -14.22
C LYS A 21 5.99 7.77 -15.22
N ALA A 22 5.82 9.08 -15.36
CA ALA A 22 6.63 9.88 -16.29
C ALA A 22 8.12 9.87 -15.91
N ILE A 23 8.46 9.99 -14.61
CA ILE A 23 9.84 9.94 -14.14
C ILE A 23 10.44 8.55 -14.35
N LYS A 24 9.71 7.49 -13.99
CA LYS A 24 10.13 6.10 -14.21
C LYS A 24 10.42 5.86 -15.69
N ALA A 25 9.51 6.24 -16.59
CA ALA A 25 9.68 6.06 -18.02
C ALA A 25 10.85 6.86 -18.60
N ALA A 26 11.06 8.09 -18.12
CA ALA A 26 12.13 8.96 -18.62
C ALA A 26 13.53 8.58 -18.11
N THR A 27 13.63 7.97 -16.93
CA THR A 27 14.92 7.77 -16.24
C THR A 27 15.30 6.30 -16.04
N GLY A 28 14.33 5.38 -16.08
CA GLY A 28 14.53 3.98 -15.70
C GLY A 28 14.80 3.76 -14.21
N MET A 29 14.80 4.82 -13.38
CA MET A 29 15.09 4.71 -11.96
C MET A 29 13.89 4.13 -11.19
N PRO A 30 14.14 3.33 -10.13
CA PRO A 30 13.09 2.91 -9.22
C PRO A 30 12.33 4.12 -8.67
N THR A 31 11.02 4.11 -8.84
CA THR A 31 10.17 5.25 -8.50
C THR A 31 9.10 4.84 -7.49
N MET A 32 8.98 5.63 -6.43
CA MET A 32 7.92 5.49 -5.44
C MET A 32 6.84 6.53 -5.69
N THR A 33 5.58 6.14 -5.62
CA THR A 33 4.44 7.05 -5.76
C THR A 33 3.66 7.22 -4.46
N VAL A 34 2.92 8.33 -4.40
CA VAL A 34 2.06 8.76 -3.31
C VAL A 34 0.75 9.29 -3.90
N GLY A 35 -0.15 9.78 -3.06
CA GLY A 35 -1.28 10.62 -3.50
C GLY A 35 -2.62 9.90 -3.51
N LEU A 36 -3.32 9.97 -2.37
CA LEU A 36 -4.67 9.44 -2.17
C LEU A 36 -4.80 7.96 -2.60
N ILE A 37 -3.79 7.16 -2.26
CA ILE A 37 -3.82 5.70 -2.35
C ILE A 37 -4.30 5.18 -1.00
N THR A 38 -5.45 4.51 -1.01
CA THR A 38 -6.11 4.04 0.23
C THR A 38 -6.60 2.60 0.13
N ASP A 39 -6.88 2.12 -1.07
CA ASP A 39 -7.41 0.77 -1.31
C ASP A 39 -6.30 -0.20 -1.78
N PRO A 40 -6.28 -1.45 -1.30
CA PRO A 40 -5.29 -2.44 -1.74
C PRO A 40 -5.29 -2.71 -3.25
N LYS A 41 -6.46 -2.81 -3.89
CA LYS A 41 -6.54 -3.08 -5.35
C LYS A 41 -6.08 -1.88 -6.15
N GLN A 42 -6.35 -0.66 -5.66
CA GLN A 42 -5.78 0.56 -6.22
C GLN A 42 -4.24 0.53 -6.18
N ALA A 43 -3.65 0.14 -5.05
CA ALA A 43 -2.20 0.04 -4.91
C ALA A 43 -1.60 -1.04 -5.82
N GLU A 44 -2.23 -2.21 -5.88
CA GLU A 44 -1.80 -3.32 -6.75
C GLU A 44 -1.84 -2.94 -8.23
N ALA A 45 -2.93 -2.32 -8.68
CA ALA A 45 -3.08 -1.90 -10.07
C ALA A 45 -1.98 -0.94 -10.52
N ILE A 46 -1.49 -0.06 -9.64
CA ILE A 46 -0.37 0.85 -9.96
C ILE A 46 0.93 0.06 -10.22
N LEU A 47 1.18 -0.97 -9.42
CA LEU A 47 2.35 -1.83 -9.54
C LEU A 47 2.27 -2.72 -10.78
N GLU A 48 1.12 -3.38 -10.99
CA GLU A 48 0.87 -4.23 -12.17
C GLU A 48 0.98 -3.43 -13.48
N ASN A 49 0.48 -2.20 -13.50
CA ASN A 49 0.57 -1.30 -14.65
C ASN A 49 1.97 -0.65 -14.82
N GLN A 50 2.94 -1.01 -13.97
CA GLN A 50 4.32 -0.51 -13.98
C GLN A 50 4.42 1.02 -13.85
N GLU A 51 3.46 1.65 -13.19
CA GLU A 51 3.40 3.11 -13.04
C GLU A 51 4.30 3.61 -11.90
N ALA A 52 4.61 2.72 -10.96
CA ALA A 52 5.60 2.90 -9.91
C ALA A 52 6.16 1.53 -9.48
N ASP A 53 7.30 1.55 -8.78
CA ASP A 53 7.91 0.36 -8.17
C ASP A 53 7.52 0.19 -6.71
N LEU A 54 7.13 1.28 -6.05
CA LEU A 54 6.80 1.32 -4.64
C LEU A 54 5.61 2.25 -4.39
N ILE A 55 4.79 1.88 -3.40
CA ILE A 55 3.65 2.66 -2.93
C ILE A 55 3.97 3.22 -1.55
N ALA A 56 3.93 4.55 -1.40
CA ALA A 56 4.01 5.21 -0.10
C ALA A 56 2.63 5.63 0.40
N LEU A 57 2.32 5.21 1.62
CA LEU A 57 1.08 5.52 2.31
C LEU A 57 1.33 6.49 3.46
N ALA A 58 0.46 7.48 3.59
CA ALA A 58 0.49 8.44 4.70
C ALA A 58 -0.79 8.34 5.53
N ARG A 59 -1.80 9.15 5.22
CA ARG A 59 -3.07 9.23 5.98
C ARG A 59 -3.81 7.89 6.08
N ALA A 60 -3.77 7.05 5.04
CA ALA A 60 -4.36 5.71 5.07
C ALA A 60 -3.73 4.83 6.16
N PHE A 61 -2.41 4.88 6.30
CA PHE A 61 -1.67 4.10 7.28
C PHE A 61 -1.84 4.63 8.69
N LEU A 62 -1.93 5.96 8.86
CA LEU A 62 -2.25 6.58 10.15
C LEU A 62 -3.65 6.18 10.64
N TYR A 63 -4.64 6.18 9.75
CA TYR A 63 -6.01 5.78 10.08
C TYR A 63 -6.14 4.26 10.30
N LYS A 64 -5.43 3.46 9.51
CA LYS A 64 -5.42 2.00 9.56
C LYS A 64 -3.97 1.48 9.70
N PRO A 65 -3.43 1.35 10.93
CA PRO A 65 -2.04 0.91 11.12
C PRO A 65 -1.77 -0.54 10.70
N ARG A 66 -2.83 -1.33 10.47
CA ARG A 66 -2.75 -2.70 9.93
C ARG A 66 -3.07 -2.78 8.44
N TRP A 67 -2.97 -1.66 7.72
CA TRP A 67 -3.31 -1.60 6.28
C TRP A 67 -2.60 -2.70 5.47
N ALA A 68 -1.34 -3.00 5.77
CA ALA A 68 -0.61 -4.08 5.09
C ALA A 68 -1.24 -5.47 5.30
N TRP A 69 -1.86 -5.73 6.46
CA TRP A 69 -2.56 -6.99 6.72
C TRP A 69 -3.89 -7.05 5.96
N GLU A 70 -4.62 -5.93 5.91
CA GLU A 70 -5.83 -5.79 5.10
C GLU A 70 -5.52 -5.99 3.61
N ALA A 71 -4.42 -5.41 3.12
CA ALA A 71 -3.97 -5.57 1.74
C ALA A 71 -3.58 -7.01 1.43
N ALA A 72 -2.81 -7.67 2.31
CA ALA A 72 -2.48 -9.07 2.17
C ALA A 72 -3.73 -9.96 2.12
N ALA A 73 -4.71 -9.73 3.01
CA ALA A 73 -5.97 -10.46 2.98
C ALA A 73 -6.75 -10.24 1.67
N ALA A 74 -6.82 -8.99 1.19
CA ALA A 74 -7.57 -8.64 -0.02
C ALA A 74 -6.94 -9.14 -1.32
N LEU A 75 -5.60 -9.28 -1.35
CA LEU A 75 -4.83 -9.65 -2.53
C LEU A 75 -4.29 -11.08 -2.49
N GLY A 76 -4.63 -11.86 -1.45
CA GLY A 76 -4.11 -13.22 -1.27
C GLY A 76 -2.61 -13.27 -0.94
N GLY A 77 -2.04 -12.16 -0.48
CA GLY A 77 -0.64 -12.05 -0.08
C GLY A 77 -0.39 -12.54 1.35
N GLN A 78 0.89 -12.53 1.73
CA GLN A 78 1.32 -12.89 3.09
C GLN A 78 2.29 -11.85 3.65
N VAL A 79 2.29 -11.69 4.97
CA VAL A 79 3.16 -10.76 5.72
C VAL A 79 3.71 -11.43 6.97
N SER A 80 4.88 -10.97 7.41
CA SER A 80 5.37 -11.34 8.74
C SER A 80 4.71 -10.47 9.81
N ALA A 81 4.32 -11.08 10.91
CA ALA A 81 3.76 -10.41 12.07
C ALA A 81 4.36 -10.97 13.36
N SER A 82 4.45 -10.10 14.37
CA SER A 82 4.91 -10.45 15.70
C SER A 82 4.06 -11.60 16.28
N PRO A 83 4.64 -12.61 16.95
CA PRO A 83 3.90 -13.77 17.44
C PRO A 83 2.69 -13.46 18.32
N GLN A 84 2.75 -12.35 19.06
CA GLN A 84 1.68 -11.84 19.91
C GLN A 84 0.39 -11.53 19.12
N TYR A 85 0.48 -11.29 17.81
CA TYR A 85 -0.66 -10.96 16.96
C TYR A 85 -1.18 -12.14 16.14
N TRP A 86 -0.53 -13.30 16.15
CA TRP A 86 -0.90 -14.42 15.25
C TRP A 86 -2.36 -14.88 15.37
N ARG A 87 -3.01 -14.61 16.50
CA ARG A 87 -4.38 -15.03 16.79
C ARG A 87 -5.43 -13.94 16.57
N CYS A 88 -5.05 -12.72 16.16
CA CYS A 88 -6.01 -11.61 16.02
C CYS A 88 -6.70 -11.57 14.66
N LEU A 89 -6.25 -12.36 13.68
CA LEU A 89 -6.84 -12.38 12.35
C LEU A 89 -8.23 -13.05 12.36
N PRO A 90 -9.19 -12.51 11.60
CA PRO A 90 -10.49 -13.15 11.42
C PRO A 90 -10.34 -14.44 10.59
N ARG A 91 -11.36 -15.29 10.62
CA ARG A 91 -11.32 -16.64 10.01
C ARG A 91 -10.97 -16.59 8.53
N GLU A 92 -11.54 -15.63 7.81
CA GLU A 92 -11.33 -15.40 6.38
C GLU A 92 -9.91 -14.96 6.02
N ALA A 93 -9.11 -14.49 6.97
CA ALA A 93 -7.76 -13.97 6.73
C ALA A 93 -6.65 -14.83 7.34
N GLN A 94 -6.93 -16.06 7.80
CA GLN A 94 -5.97 -16.89 8.54
C GLN A 94 -4.68 -17.20 7.77
N SER A 95 -4.67 -17.13 6.44
CA SER A 95 -3.49 -17.37 5.59
C SER A 95 -2.51 -16.20 5.50
N VAL A 96 -2.85 -15.03 6.07
CA VAL A 96 -2.08 -13.79 5.89
C VAL A 96 -0.72 -13.83 6.57
N PHE A 97 -0.53 -14.57 7.67
CA PHE A 97 0.76 -14.61 8.38
C PHE A 97 1.59 -15.84 7.99
N VAL A 98 2.80 -15.60 7.47
CA VAL A 98 3.71 -16.63 6.91
C VAL A 98 4.10 -17.72 7.93
N GLU A 99 4.34 -17.33 9.18
CA GLU A 99 4.95 -18.22 10.21
C GLU A 99 4.03 -18.47 11.41
N ALA A 100 2.73 -18.20 11.29
CA ALA A 100 1.81 -18.37 12.41
C ALA A 100 1.71 -19.85 12.82
N LYS A 101 2.54 -20.27 13.79
CA LYS A 101 2.47 -21.60 14.38
C LYS A 101 1.28 -21.63 15.32
N MET A 102 0.24 -22.34 14.90
CA MET A 102 -0.96 -22.54 15.70
C MET A 102 -0.65 -23.51 16.86
N GLY A 103 -0.11 -22.98 17.96
CA GLY A 103 0.09 -23.76 19.18
C GLY A 103 1.44 -23.56 19.85
N GLN A 104 1.49 -22.61 20.79
CA GLN A 104 2.19 -22.82 22.05
C GLN A 104 1.24 -22.32 23.15
N ARG A 105 0.64 -23.29 23.85
CA ARG A 105 0.13 -23.07 25.19
C ARG A 105 1.29 -23.33 26.14
#